data_AF-A0A1G0EDQ6-F1
#
_entry.id   AF-A0A1G0EDQ6-F1
#
_cell.length_a   1.000
_cell.length_b   1.000
_cell.length_c   1.000
_cell.angle_alpha   90.00
_cell.angle_beta   90.00
_cell.angle_gamma   90.00
#
_symmetry.space_group_name_H-M   'P 1'
#
loop_
_entity.id
_entity.type
_entity.pdbx_description
1 polymer ?
#
loop_
_entity_poly.entity_id
_entity_poly.type
_entity_poly.pdbx_seq_one_letter_code
_entity_poly.pdbx_strand_id
1 'polypeptide(L)'
;MDNTLVWFLAFAPLLSVFVAGFLSAATHKSMSSFWWVNLALNVALSIADQNKLQKAGHNTEKMGAAWLVPVYMFNRAKILKQNNAYFIVWVVLFCLSLISDF
;
A
#
# COMPACT_ATOMS: atom_id res chain seq x y z
N MET A 1 -13.33 15.24 3.01
CA MET A 1 -12.67 14.09 2.35
C MET A 1 -12.23 13.13 3.43
N ASP A 2 -12.75 11.90 3.45
CA ASP A 2 -12.37 10.92 4.46
C ASP A 2 -10.96 10.38 4.20
N ASN A 3 -10.03 10.70 5.10
CA ASN A 3 -8.61 10.32 5.02
C ASN A 3 -8.34 8.89 5.51
N THR A 4 -9.35 8.19 6.02
CA THR A 4 -9.23 6.85 6.64
C THR A 4 -8.62 5.82 5.70
N LEU A 5 -9.08 5.77 4.44
CA LEU A 5 -8.58 4.79 3.46
C LEU A 5 -7.13 5.04 3.04
N VAL A 6 -6.71 6.31 3.05
CA VAL A 6 -5.31 6.68 2.74
C VAL A 6 -4.39 6.27 3.88
N TRP A 7 -4.86 6.35 5.13
CA TRP A 7 -4.15 5.83 6.29
C TRP A 7 -4.04 4.31 6.28
N PHE A 8 -5.09 3.57 5.91
CA PHE A 8 -5.01 2.12 5.71
C PHE A 8 -3.98 1.73 4.64
N LEU A 9 -3.91 2.51 3.55
CA LEU A 9 -2.88 2.39 2.53
C LEU A 9 -1.47 2.65 3.07
N ALA A 10 -1.29 3.71 3.86
CA ALA A 10 0.00 4.04 4.46
C ALA A 10 0.46 2.90 5.38
N PHE A 11 -0.46 2.30 6.14
CA PHE A 11 -0.19 1.13 6.98
C PHE A 11 -0.13 -0.21 6.23
N ALA A 12 -0.26 -0.24 4.89
CA ALA A 12 -0.20 -1.48 4.09
C ALA A 12 1.03 -2.35 4.42
N PRO A 13 2.25 -1.80 4.50
CA PRO A 13 3.43 -2.62 4.73
C PRO A 13 3.51 -3.11 6.18
N LEU A 14 2.95 -2.35 7.12
CA LEU A 14 2.86 -2.79 8.52
C LEU A 14 1.83 -3.91 8.67
N LEU A 15 0.67 -3.76 8.01
CA LEU A 15 -0.37 -4.78 7.95
C LEU A 15 0.12 -6.06 7.28
N SER A 16 0.95 -5.96 6.24
CA SER A 16 1.48 -7.14 5.56
C SER A 16 2.42 -7.94 6.47
N VAL A 17 3.27 -7.29 7.26
CA VAL A 17 4.11 -7.96 8.28
C VAL A 17 3.24 -8.60 9.38
N PHE A 18 2.21 -7.90 9.87
CA PHE A 18 1.27 -8.47 10.84
C PHE A 18 0.54 -9.71 10.30
N VAL A 19 0.05 -9.65 9.07
CA VAL A 19 -0.65 -10.76 8.41
C VAL A 19 0.30 -11.91 8.11
N ALA A 20 1.51 -11.64 7.62
CA ALA A 20 2.53 -12.65 7.37
C ALA A 20 2.98 -13.33 8.67
N GLY A 21 3.18 -12.57 9.76
CA GLY A 21 3.50 -13.11 11.08
C GLY A 21 2.37 -13.96 11.66
N PHE A 22 1.12 -13.52 11.52
CA PHE A 22 -0.05 -14.31 11.94
C PHE A 22 -0.18 -15.61 11.15
N LEU A 23 -0.04 -15.56 9.82
CA LEU A 23 -0.07 -16.75 8.96
C LEU A 23 1.10 -17.70 9.26
N SER A 24 2.29 -17.15 9.50
CA SER A 24 3.47 -17.90 9.92
C SER A 24 3.22 -18.65 11.23
N ALA A 25 2.65 -17.98 12.23
CA ALA A 25 2.29 -18.59 13.51
C ALA A 25 1.19 -19.67 13.36
N ALA A 26 0.19 -19.43 12.53
CA ALA A 26 -0.92 -20.36 12.32
C ALA A 26 -0.56 -21.60 11.48
N THR A 27 0.38 -21.46 10.54
CA THR A 27 0.76 -22.55 9.60
C THR A 27 2.12 -23.17 9.91
N HIS A 28 2.83 -22.66 10.93
CA HIS A 28 4.21 -23.01 11.27
C HIS A 28 5.20 -22.89 10.08
N LYS A 29 4.86 -22.10 9.06
CA LYS A 29 5.71 -21.82 7.91
C LYS A 29 6.56 -20.59 8.17
N SER A 30 7.73 -20.53 7.52
CA SER A 30 8.59 -19.35 7.49
C SER A 30 7.81 -18.12 7.02
N MET A 31 8.05 -16.98 7.65
CA MET A 31 7.50 -15.68 7.25
C MET A 31 7.88 -15.33 5.80
N SER A 32 9.05 -15.77 5.33
CA SER A 32 9.50 -15.61 3.93
C SER A 32 8.59 -16.31 2.91
N SER A 33 7.85 -17.35 3.33
CA SER A 33 6.88 -18.02 2.45
C SER A 33 5.66 -17.15 2.12
N PHE A 34 5.49 -16.02 2.84
CA PHE A 34 4.40 -15.07 2.70
C PHE A 34 4.83 -13.75 2.05
N TRP A 35 5.96 -13.71 1.34
CA TRP A 35 6.41 -12.54 0.57
C TRP A 35 5.31 -11.97 -0.36
N TRP A 36 4.46 -12.86 -0.90
CA TRP A 36 3.34 -12.51 -1.77
C TRP A 36 2.25 -11.70 -1.05
N VAL A 37 2.15 -11.78 0.29
CA VAL A 37 1.21 -10.99 1.09
C VAL A 37 1.53 -9.52 0.94
N ASN A 38 2.81 -9.14 0.96
CA ASN A 38 3.23 -7.75 0.77
C ASN A 38 2.81 -7.24 -0.62
N LEU A 39 3.06 -8.04 -1.68
CA LEU A 39 2.65 -7.70 -3.04
C LEU A 39 1.12 -7.60 -3.18
N ALA A 40 0.39 -8.59 -2.66
CA ALA A 40 -1.06 -8.67 -2.74
C ALA A 40 -1.74 -7.52 -1.99
N LEU A 41 -1.28 -7.18 -0.78
CA LEU A 41 -1.82 -6.06 -0.01
C LEU A 41 -1.59 -4.73 -0.74
N ASN A 42 -0.38 -4.54 -1.29
CA ASN A 42 -0.03 -3.32 -2.03
C ASN A 42 -0.91 -3.11 -3.26
N VAL A 43 -1.13 -4.17 -4.04
CA VAL A 43 -2.00 -4.13 -5.22
C VAL A 43 -3.46 -3.90 -4.81
N ALA A 44 -3.96 -4.67 -3.83
CA ALA A 44 -5.34 -4.56 -3.37
C ALA A 44 -5.67 -3.16 -2.84
N LEU A 45 -4.77 -2.58 -2.05
CA LEU A 45 -4.94 -1.25 -1.47
C LEU A 45 -4.84 -0.15 -2.54
N SER A 46 -3.96 -0.31 -3.54
CA SER A 46 -3.88 0.62 -4.68
C SER A 46 -5.17 0.60 -5.52
N ILE A 47 -5.76 -0.58 -5.74
CA ILE A 47 -7.05 -0.72 -6.44
C ILE A 47 -8.19 -0.12 -5.59
N ALA A 48 -8.19 -0.32 -4.27
CA ALA A 48 -9.21 0.23 -3.39
C ALA A 48 -9.21 1.78 -3.40
N ASP A 49 -8.03 2.40 -3.42
CA ASP A 49 -7.92 3.86 -3.53
C ASP A 49 -8.28 4.37 -4.91
N GLN A 50 -7.88 3.68 -5.99
CA GLN A 50 -8.38 3.96 -7.34
C GLN A 50 -9.91 3.95 -7.36
N ASN A 51 -10.55 2.89 -6.86
CA ASN A 51 -12.01 2.78 -6.81
C ASN A 51 -12.65 3.93 -6.00
N LYS A 52 -12.05 4.33 -4.89
CA LYS A 52 -12.56 5.46 -4.09
C LYS A 52 -12.41 6.80 -4.81
N LEU A 53 -11.28 7.04 -5.47
CA LEU A 53 -11.05 8.25 -6.24
C LEU A 53 -11.95 8.33 -7.48
N GLN A 54 -12.17 7.21 -8.15
CA GLN A 54 -13.10 7.11 -9.27
C GLN A 54 -14.53 7.40 -8.82
N LYS A 55 -14.96 6.84 -7.68
CA LYS A 55 -16.25 7.17 -7.05
C LYS A 55 -16.37 8.64 -6.63
N ALA A 56 -15.25 9.29 -6.29
CA ALA A 56 -15.21 10.72 -6.00
C ALA A 56 -15.17 11.61 -7.27
N GLY A 57 -15.22 11.02 -8.46
CA GLY A 57 -15.21 11.75 -9.74
C GLY A 57 -13.81 12.16 -10.22
N HIS A 58 -12.75 11.65 -9.60
CA HIS A 58 -11.38 11.91 -10.04
C HIS A 58 -10.96 10.95 -11.15
N ASN A 59 -10.26 11.50 -12.15
CA ASN A 59 -9.82 10.74 -13.31
C ASN A 59 -8.55 9.93 -12.97
N THR A 60 -8.72 8.68 -12.56
CA THR A 60 -7.66 7.79 -12.07
C THR A 60 -6.82 7.16 -13.18
N GLU A 61 -7.24 7.26 -14.44
CA GLU A 61 -6.53 6.72 -15.61
C GLU A 61 -5.13 7.34 -15.79
N LYS A 62 -4.94 8.58 -15.34
CA LYS A 62 -3.65 9.29 -15.40
C LYS A 62 -2.74 9.00 -14.21
N MET A 63 -3.20 8.26 -13.21
CA MET A 63 -2.42 8.00 -11.99
C MET A 63 -1.37 6.89 -12.19
N GLY A 64 -1.44 6.12 -13.28
CA GLY A 64 -0.50 5.04 -13.59
C GLY A 64 -0.95 3.68 -13.04
N ALA A 65 -0.18 2.63 -13.36
CA ALA A 65 -0.51 1.25 -12.98
C ALA A 65 -0.46 1.06 -11.45
N ALA A 66 -1.55 0.55 -10.86
CA ALA A 66 -1.68 0.29 -9.42
C ALA A 66 -0.62 -0.69 -8.87
N TRP A 67 0.00 -1.50 -9.73
CA TRP A 67 1.10 -2.39 -9.39
C TRP A 67 2.39 -1.62 -9.04
N LEU A 68 2.59 -0.43 -9.62
CA LEU A 68 3.78 0.39 -9.45
C LEU A 68 3.50 1.45 -8.39
N VAL A 69 3.28 0.99 -7.15
CA VAL A 69 2.88 1.78 -5.99
C VAL A 69 3.60 3.13 -5.88
N PRO A 70 4.95 3.22 -6.00
CA PRO A 70 5.62 4.51 -5.89
C PRO A 70 5.26 5.50 -7.01
N VAL A 71 5.12 5.03 -8.25
CA VAL A 71 4.71 5.88 -9.39
C VAL A 71 3.25 6.28 -9.26
N TYR A 72 2.40 5.34 -8.85
CA TYR A 72 0.98 5.58 -8.58
C TYR A 72 0.78 6.67 -7.52
N MET A 73 1.43 6.52 -6.36
CA MET A 73 1.31 7.48 -5.25
C MET A 73 1.87 8.85 -5.63
N PHE A 74 2.98 8.92 -6.39
CA PHE A 74 3.56 10.19 -6.83
C PHE A 74 2.66 10.95 -7.81
N ASN A 75 2.08 10.26 -8.79
CA ASN A 75 1.15 10.87 -9.74
C ASN A 75 -0.15 11.29 -9.06
N ARG A 76 -0.68 10.44 -8.16
CA ARG A 76 -1.85 10.74 -7.35
C ARG A 76 -1.66 12.01 -6.52
N ALA A 77 -0.53 12.14 -5.83
CA ALA A 77 -0.16 13.33 -5.08
C ALA A 77 -0.18 14.61 -5.92
N LYS A 78 0.42 14.56 -7.13
CA LYS A 78 0.40 15.69 -8.08
C LYS A 78 -1.01 16.05 -8.53
N ILE A 79 -1.85 15.07 -8.85
CA ILE A 79 -3.21 15.29 -9.37
C ILE A 79 -4.14 15.85 -8.30
N LEU A 80 -4.03 15.36 -7.06
CA LEU A 80 -4.90 15.77 -5.96
C LEU A 80 -4.39 17.02 -5.19
N LYS A 81 -3.19 17.52 -5.52
CA LYS A 81 -2.51 18.62 -4.79
C LYS A 81 -2.50 18.43 -3.26
N GLN A 82 -2.52 17.17 -2.81
CA GLN A 82 -2.56 16.83 -1.39
C GLN A 82 -1.17 16.52 -0.86
N ASN A 83 -1.02 16.62 0.47
CA ASN A 83 0.24 16.43 1.15
C ASN A 83 0.77 14.98 0.97
N ASN A 84 2.06 14.86 0.66
CA ASN A 84 2.75 13.59 0.37
C ASN A 84 3.08 12.78 1.64
N ALA A 85 2.62 13.20 2.81
CA ALA A 85 2.88 12.54 4.08
C ALA A 85 2.58 11.03 4.03
N TYR A 86 1.46 10.65 3.40
CA TYR A 86 1.07 9.24 3.25
C TYR A 86 2.02 8.43 2.37
N PHE A 87 2.57 9.05 1.32
CA PHE A 87 3.59 8.43 0.46
C PHE A 87 4.88 8.20 1.23
N ILE A 88 5.33 9.20 2.00
CA ILE A 88 6.52 9.08 2.83
C ILE A 88 6.35 7.96 3.85
N VAL A 89 5.19 7.88 4.53
CA VAL A 89 4.90 6.82 5.50
C VAL A 89 4.90 5.45 4.83
N TRP A 90 4.29 5.29 3.66
CA TRP A 90 4.32 4.03 2.92
C TRP A 90 5.75 3.63 2.52
N VAL A 91 6.55 4.58 2.00
CA VAL A 91 7.95 4.33 1.63
C VAL A 91 8.79 3.93 2.84
N VAL A 92 8.64 4.63 3.97
CA VAL A 92 9.36 4.31 5.22
C VAL A 92 8.97 2.91 5.71
N LEU A 93 7.69 2.57 5.71
CA LEU A 93 7.21 1.26 6.15
C LEU A 93 7.61 0.14 5.17
N PHE A 94 7.65 0.41 3.87
CA PHE A 94 8.15 -0.52 2.87
C PHE A 94 9.67 -0.76 3.02
N CYS A 95 10.46 0.29 3.22
CA CYS A 95 11.88 0.16 3.51
C CYS A 95 12.13 -0.63 4.81
N LEU A 96 11.33 -0.38 5.85
CA LEU A 96 11.39 -1.15 7.10
C LEU A 96 11.02 -2.62 6.88
N SER A 97 10.01 -2.93 6.06
CA SER A 97 9.66 -4.33 5.76
C SER A 97 10.78 -5.06 5.02
N LEU A 98 11.42 -4.39 4.07
CA LEU A 98 12.57 -4.95 3.36
C LEU A 98 13.75 -5.24 4.30
N ILE A 99 13.98 -4.38 5.29
CA ILE A 99 15.02 -4.62 6.31
C ILE A 99 14.64 -5.79 7.21
N SER A 100 13.35 -6.00 7.53
CA SER A 100 12.92 -7.15 8.34
C SER A 100 12.99 -8.50 7.61
N ASP A 101 13.08 -8.48 6.28
CA ASP A 101 13.26 -9.68 5.44
C ASP A 101 14.75 -10.06 5.23
N PHE A 102 15.71 -9.25 5.71
CA PHE A 102 17.16 -9.50 5.74
C PHE A 102 17.62 -10.10 7.07
#